data_AF-A0A2N5TKK0-F1
#
_entry.id   AF-A0A2N5TKK0-F1
#
_cell.length_a   1.000
_cell.length_b   1.000
_cell.length_c   1.000
_cell.angle_alpha   90.00
_cell.angle_beta   90.00
_cell.angle_gamma   90.00
#
_symmetry.space_group_name_H-M   'P 1'
#
loop_
_entity.id
_entity.type
_entity.pdbx_description
1 polymer ?
#
loop_
_entity_poly.entity_id
_entity_poly.type
_entity_poly.pdbx_seq_one_letter_code
_entity_poly.pdbx_strand_id
1 'polypeptide(L)'
;MGFYAYLLLCVLAGLFLVQAQLLPSSILCASSHNATITRDDCKRSLALFSSESNVIFWSAKTYSHSCGTCRLSITKPSLPHSDHHAAVFADVLTALHQGMDKCTGRPTNATIGISEPVSVLLDFGNGAKC
;
A
#
# COMPACT_ATOMS: atom_id res chain seq x y z
N MET A 1 16.91 35.90 18.66
CA MET A 1 17.23 35.25 17.37
C MET A 1 17.40 33.73 17.52
N GLY A 2 18.09 33.22 18.56
CA GLY A 2 18.27 31.75 18.74
C GLY A 2 17.01 30.94 19.07
N PHE A 3 16.05 31.52 19.80
CA PHE A 3 14.80 30.82 20.17
C PHE A 3 13.91 30.50 18.96
N TYR A 4 13.82 31.41 18.00
CA TYR A 4 13.08 31.22 16.74
C TYR A 4 13.76 30.18 15.85
N ALA A 5 15.09 30.20 15.76
CA ALA A 5 15.84 29.19 15.01
C ALA A 5 15.66 27.79 15.60
N TYR A 6 15.63 27.66 16.93
CA TYR A 6 15.42 26.38 17.61
C TYR A 6 14.00 25.83 17.39
N LEU A 7 12.97 26.68 17.50
CA LEU A 7 11.59 26.30 17.18
C LEU A 7 11.45 25.86 15.73
N LEU A 8 12.06 26.57 14.79
CA LEU A 8 12.03 26.21 13.38
C LEU A 8 12.69 24.85 13.13
N LEU A 9 13.81 24.57 13.81
CA LEU A 9 14.53 23.29 13.72
C LEU A 9 13.72 22.13 14.31
N CYS A 10 13.03 22.34 15.44
CA CYS A 10 12.13 21.34 16.02
C CYS A 10 10.93 21.04 15.12
N VAL A 11 10.33 22.06 14.48
CA VAL A 11 9.22 21.87 13.54
C VAL A 11 9.69 21.09 12.30
N LEU A 12 10.85 21.44 11.74
CA LEU A 12 11.44 20.72 10.61
C LEU A 12 11.75 19.26 10.98
N ALA A 13 12.37 19.02 12.14
CA ALA A 13 12.67 17.67 12.62
C ALA A 13 11.38 16.84 12.80
N GLY A 14 10.31 17.43 13.34
CA GLY A 14 9.01 16.79 13.45
C GLY A 14 8.40 16.41 12.10
N LEU A 15 8.46 17.32 11.11
CA LEU A 15 7.98 17.05 9.76
C LEU A 15 8.74 15.91 9.07
N PHE A 16 10.07 15.87 9.20
CA PHE A 16 10.90 14.78 8.64
C PHE A 16 10.57 13.43 9.27
N LEU A 17 10.33 13.38 10.59
CA LEU A 17 9.96 12.15 11.28
C LEU A 17 8.58 11.63 10.84
N VAL A 18 7.60 12.53 10.66
CA VAL A 18 6.26 12.16 10.18
C VAL A 18 6.31 11.64 8.73
N GLN A 19 7.11 12.25 7.87
CA GLN A 19 7.28 11.77 6.49
C GLN A 19 7.95 10.39 6.41
N ALA A 20 8.96 10.12 7.25
CA ALA A 20 9.68 8.86 7.26
C ALA A 20 8.79 7.66 7.67
N GLN A 21 7.77 7.88 8.49
CA GLN A 21 6.83 6.84 8.93
C GLN A 21 5.79 6.46 7.85
N LEU A 22 5.55 7.33 6.88
CA LEU A 22 4.55 7.15 5.81
C LEU A 22 5.16 6.71 4.47
N LEU A 23 6.49 6.65 4.39
CA LEU A 23 7.18 6.15 3.21
C LEU A 23 7.21 4.62 3.24
N PRO A 24 7.08 3.97 2.09
CA PRO A 24 7.15 2.53 1.99
C PRO A 24 8.57 2.10 2.26
N SER A 25 8.70 1.12 3.17
CA SER A 25 9.98 0.53 3.53
C SER A 25 10.63 -0.14 2.32
N SER A 26 9.84 -0.59 1.35
CA SER A 26 10.34 -1.04 0.04
C SER A 26 9.27 -0.96 -1.05
N ILE A 27 9.70 -0.68 -2.28
CA ILE A 27 8.86 -0.85 -3.48
C ILE A 27 9.70 -1.59 -4.52
N LEU A 28 9.18 -2.73 -4.96
CA LEU A 28 9.73 -3.55 -6.03
C LEU A 28 8.81 -3.45 -7.25
N CYS A 29 9.41 -3.27 -8.42
CA CYS A 29 8.70 -3.26 -9.70
C CYS A 29 9.09 -4.51 -10.49
N ALA A 30 8.10 -5.24 -11.01
CA ALA A 30 8.35 -6.33 -11.94
C ALA A 30 8.51 -5.79 -13.37
N SER A 31 9.22 -6.54 -14.22
CA SER A 31 9.23 -6.27 -15.65
C SER A 31 7.86 -6.60 -16.25
N SER A 32 7.36 -5.72 -17.11
CA SER A 32 6.13 -5.90 -17.89
C SER A 32 6.38 -5.35 -19.28
N HIS A 33 5.98 -6.10 -20.31
CA HIS A 33 6.21 -5.71 -21.70
C HIS A 33 5.01 -5.05 -22.38
N ASN A 34 3.74 -5.35 -22.02
CA ASN A 34 2.60 -4.97 -22.88
C ASN A 34 1.30 -4.55 -22.18
N ALA A 35 1.13 -4.75 -20.87
CA ALA A 35 -0.11 -4.40 -20.17
C ALA A 35 0.17 -3.40 -19.04
N THR A 36 -0.72 -2.41 -18.90
CA THR A 36 -0.65 -1.40 -17.84
C THR A 36 -1.82 -1.62 -16.90
N ILE A 37 -1.50 -1.82 -15.62
CA ILE A 37 -2.47 -1.83 -14.54
C ILE A 37 -2.95 -0.40 -14.35
N THR A 38 -4.26 -0.18 -14.28
CA THR A 38 -4.82 1.16 -14.08
C THR A 38 -5.05 1.46 -12.60
N ARG A 39 -4.89 2.72 -12.21
CA ARG A 39 -5.08 3.15 -10.82
C ARG A 39 -6.52 2.97 -10.36
N ASP A 40 -7.49 3.24 -11.24
CA ASP A 40 -8.91 3.12 -10.91
C ASP A 40 -9.32 1.67 -10.67
N ASP A 41 -8.83 0.74 -11.49
CA ASP A 41 -9.04 -0.71 -11.29
C ASP A 41 -8.47 -1.17 -9.95
N CYS A 42 -7.30 -0.66 -9.54
CA CYS A 42 -6.73 -1.00 -8.24
C CYS A 42 -7.50 -0.39 -7.07
N LYS A 43 -7.98 0.86 -7.18
CA LYS A 43 -8.84 1.46 -6.15
C LYS A 43 -10.14 0.68 -5.97
N ARG A 44 -10.73 0.23 -7.08
CA ARG A 44 -11.94 -0.61 -7.05
C ARG A 44 -11.64 -2.01 -6.52
N SER A 45 -10.49 -2.60 -6.86
CA SER A 45 -10.02 -3.85 -6.25
C SER A 45 -9.86 -3.71 -4.73
N LEU A 46 -9.29 -2.59 -4.27
CA LEU A 46 -9.14 -2.29 -2.84
C LEU A 46 -10.49 -2.15 -2.14
N ALA A 47 -11.47 -1.53 -2.78
CA ALA A 47 -12.83 -1.36 -2.23
C ALA A 47 -13.60 -2.67 -2.05
N LEU A 48 -13.15 -3.79 -2.64
CA LEU A 48 -13.75 -5.11 -2.45
C LEU A 48 -13.35 -5.77 -1.13
N PHE A 49 -12.32 -5.26 -0.45
CA PHE A 49 -11.93 -5.76 0.86
C PHE A 49 -12.91 -5.29 1.94
N SER A 50 -13.15 -6.16 2.93
CA SER A 50 -13.92 -5.77 4.12
C SER A 50 -13.15 -4.70 4.88
N SER A 51 -13.79 -3.55 5.12
CA SER A 51 -13.19 -2.47 5.90
C SER A 51 -14.19 -1.84 6.86
N GLU A 52 -13.73 -1.52 8.06
CA GLU A 52 -14.49 -0.87 9.11
C GLU A 52 -13.57 0.08 9.87
N SER A 53 -14.05 1.30 10.18
CA SER A 53 -13.30 2.28 10.97
C SER A 53 -11.84 2.51 10.50
N ASN A 54 -11.63 2.61 9.19
CA ASN A 54 -10.30 2.81 8.56
C ASN A 54 -9.33 1.62 8.74
N VAL A 55 -9.85 0.41 9.00
CA VAL A 55 -9.08 -0.83 9.07
C VAL A 55 -9.61 -1.80 8.03
N ILE A 56 -8.72 -2.40 7.24
CA ILE A 56 -9.02 -3.48 6.32
C ILE A 56 -8.79 -4.81 7.02
N PHE A 57 -9.73 -5.74 6.86
CA PHE A 57 -9.64 -7.09 7.37
C PHE A 57 -9.60 -8.08 6.21
N TRP A 58 -8.72 -9.07 6.30
CA TRP A 58 -8.67 -10.16 5.32
C TRP A 58 -8.25 -11.47 5.98
N SER A 59 -8.44 -12.56 5.24
CA SER A 59 -8.04 -13.91 5.62
C SER A 59 -7.21 -14.57 4.53
N ALA A 60 -6.68 -15.76 4.79
CA ALA A 60 -5.99 -16.58 3.78
C ALA A 60 -6.83 -16.82 2.50
N LYS A 61 -8.16 -16.69 2.56
CA LYS A 61 -9.06 -16.84 1.40
C LYS A 61 -9.45 -15.52 0.72
N THR A 62 -9.32 -14.41 1.43
CA THR A 62 -9.81 -13.08 0.98
C THR A 62 -8.69 -12.04 0.91
N TYR A 63 -7.43 -12.49 0.89
CA TYR A 63 -6.26 -11.61 0.81
C TYR A 63 -6.08 -10.97 -0.57
N SER A 64 -6.80 -11.41 -1.60
CA SER A 64 -6.65 -10.98 -2.98
C SER A 64 -8.02 -10.70 -3.61
N HIS A 65 -8.17 -9.53 -4.22
CA HIS A 65 -9.32 -9.14 -5.02
C HIS A 65 -8.87 -8.61 -6.38
N SER A 66 -9.69 -8.79 -7.41
CA SER A 66 -9.37 -8.34 -8.76
C SER A 66 -10.55 -7.64 -9.41
N CYS A 67 -10.24 -6.57 -10.13
CA CYS A 67 -11.16 -5.73 -10.84
C CYS A 67 -10.46 -5.18 -12.09
N GLY A 68 -11.09 -5.33 -13.26
CA GLY A 68 -10.48 -4.92 -14.53
C GLY A 68 -9.05 -5.46 -14.70
N THR A 69 -8.11 -4.55 -14.96
CA THR A 69 -6.68 -4.85 -15.17
C THR A 69 -5.88 -5.08 -13.89
N CYS A 70 -6.45 -4.81 -12.71
CA CYS A 70 -5.74 -4.89 -11.44
C CYS A 70 -6.16 -6.10 -10.62
N ARG A 71 -5.17 -6.83 -10.10
CA ARG A 71 -5.33 -7.77 -9.00
C ARG A 71 -4.53 -7.22 -7.83
N LEU A 72 -5.23 -6.89 -6.75
CA LEU A 72 -4.65 -6.36 -5.53
C LEU A 72 -4.63 -7.46 -4.47
N SER A 73 -3.45 -7.77 -3.94
CA SER A 73 -3.27 -8.68 -2.82
C SER A 73 -2.63 -7.97 -1.63
N ILE A 74 -3.15 -8.18 -0.43
CA ILE A 74 -2.63 -7.62 0.81
C ILE A 74 -2.06 -8.77 1.64
N THR A 75 -0.82 -8.64 2.08
CA THR A 75 -0.16 -9.63 2.93
C THR A 75 0.52 -8.95 4.10
N LYS A 76 0.74 -9.69 5.19
CA LYS A 76 1.45 -9.21 6.37
C LYS A 76 2.65 -10.13 6.63
N PRO A 77 3.84 -9.81 6.08
CA PRO A 77 5.00 -10.72 6.12
C PRO A 77 5.45 -11.10 7.53
N SER A 78 5.17 -10.25 8.53
CA SER A 78 5.49 -10.53 9.93
C SER A 78 4.62 -11.63 10.57
N LEU A 79 3.47 -11.97 9.96
CA LEU A 79 2.51 -12.93 10.51
C LEU A 79 2.08 -13.96 9.44
N PRO A 80 2.99 -14.81 8.93
CA PRO A 80 2.71 -15.72 7.80
C PRO A 80 1.73 -16.86 8.12
N HIS A 81 1.48 -17.15 9.40
CA HIS A 81 0.63 -18.27 9.85
C HIS A 81 -0.69 -17.83 10.49
N SER A 82 -1.05 -16.54 10.40
CA SER A 82 -2.35 -16.08 10.91
C SER A 82 -3.43 -16.28 9.85
N ASP A 83 -4.60 -16.78 10.25
CA ASP A 83 -5.76 -16.91 9.35
C ASP A 83 -6.51 -15.58 9.18
N HIS A 84 -6.33 -14.65 10.12
CA HIS A 84 -6.98 -13.35 10.14
C HIS A 84 -5.95 -12.25 10.26
N HIS A 85 -6.10 -11.23 9.41
CA HIS A 85 -5.20 -10.11 9.37
C HIS A 85 -5.97 -8.81 9.34
N ALA A 86 -5.31 -7.76 9.83
CA ALA A 86 -5.79 -6.40 9.79
C ALA A 86 -4.65 -5.45 9.43
N ALA A 87 -5.00 -4.37 8.72
CA ALA A 87 -4.11 -3.27 8.38
C ALA A 87 -4.89 -1.96 8.36
N VAL A 88 -4.22 -0.86 8.66
CA VAL A 88 -4.79 0.47 8.48
C VAL A 88 -5.02 0.72 7.00
N PHE A 89 -6.24 1.11 6.63
CA PHE A 89 -6.62 1.34 5.23
C PHE A 89 -5.75 2.43 4.58
N ALA A 90 -5.41 3.48 5.33
CA ALA A 90 -4.53 4.55 4.86
C ALA A 90 -3.13 4.03 4.45
N ASP A 91 -2.58 3.06 5.16
CA ASP A 91 -1.27 2.47 4.83
C ASP A 91 -1.38 1.69 3.52
N VAL A 92 -2.42 0.85 3.36
CA VAL A 92 -2.65 0.09 2.13
C VAL A 92 -2.87 1.02 0.93
N LEU A 93 -3.65 2.10 1.11
CA LEU A 93 -3.88 3.09 0.07
C LEU A 93 -2.58 3.83 -0.32
N THR A 94 -1.75 4.14 0.67
CA THR A 94 -0.45 4.79 0.45
C THR A 94 0.50 3.88 -0.32
N ALA A 95 0.57 2.59 0.03
CA ALA A 95 1.38 1.58 -0.65
C ALA A 95 0.93 1.41 -2.11
N LEU A 96 -0.39 1.37 -2.34
CA LEU A 96 -0.98 1.32 -3.67
C LEU A 96 -0.55 2.53 -4.51
N HIS A 97 -0.74 3.75 -4.01
CA HIS A 97 -0.40 4.95 -4.76
C HIS A 97 1.09 5.03 -5.06
N GLN A 98 1.95 4.83 -4.06
CA GLN A 98 3.39 4.93 -4.25
C GLN A 98 3.95 3.82 -5.16
N GLY A 99 3.42 2.60 -5.06
CA GLY A 99 3.77 1.50 -5.96
C GLY A 99 3.39 1.82 -7.41
N MET A 100 2.17 2.31 -7.63
CA MET A 100 1.70 2.73 -8.95
C MET A 100 2.52 3.88 -9.55
N ASP A 101 2.85 4.87 -8.73
CA ASP A 101 3.62 6.05 -9.15
C ASP A 101 5.05 5.67 -9.54
N LYS A 102 5.70 4.83 -8.73
CA LYS A 102 7.08 4.41 -8.96
C LYS A 102 7.21 3.39 -10.10
N CYS A 103 6.27 2.46 -10.21
CA CYS A 103 6.33 1.37 -11.19
C CYS A 103 5.53 1.66 -12.47
N THR A 104 4.91 2.85 -12.57
CA THR A 104 4.19 3.35 -13.75
C THR A 104 3.16 2.35 -14.30
N GLY A 105 2.35 1.76 -13.42
CA GLY A 105 1.33 0.76 -13.78
C GLY A 105 1.85 -0.64 -14.13
N ARG A 106 3.13 -0.95 -13.85
CA ARG A 106 3.65 -2.32 -13.87
C ARG A 106 3.32 -3.04 -12.58
N PRO A 107 3.35 -4.40 -12.55
CA PRO A 107 3.18 -5.14 -11.33
C PRO A 107 4.20 -4.69 -10.28
N THR A 108 3.74 -4.52 -9.05
CA THR A 108 4.55 -3.95 -7.98
C THR A 108 4.23 -4.58 -6.64
N ASN A 109 5.24 -4.74 -5.81
CA ASN A 109 5.09 -5.04 -4.40
C ASN A 109 5.58 -3.84 -3.59
N ALA A 110 4.66 -3.15 -2.92
CA ALA A 110 4.96 -2.03 -2.04
C ALA A 110 4.70 -2.46 -0.58
N THR A 111 5.73 -2.37 0.26
CA THR A 111 5.63 -2.68 1.69
C THR A 111 5.71 -1.40 2.52
N ILE A 112 4.76 -1.19 3.43
CA ILE A 112 4.70 -0.04 4.36
C ILE A 112 4.73 -0.56 5.79
N GLY A 113 5.36 0.21 6.69
CA GLY A 113 5.44 -0.11 8.11
C GLY A 113 6.78 -0.73 8.52
N ILE A 114 7.10 -0.60 9.81
CA ILE A 114 8.38 -1.01 10.40
C ILE A 114 8.21 -2.22 11.34
N SER A 115 7.29 -2.15 12.30
CA SER A 115 7.04 -3.22 13.28
C SER A 115 6.09 -4.30 12.75
N GLU A 116 5.09 -3.90 11.98
CA GLU A 116 4.08 -4.79 11.42
C GLU A 116 3.85 -4.45 9.94
N PRO A 117 4.84 -4.74 9.07
CA PRO A 117 4.80 -4.31 7.68
C PRO A 117 3.61 -4.94 6.95
N VAL A 118 2.95 -4.12 6.14
CA VAL A 118 1.88 -4.53 5.24
C VAL A 118 2.43 -4.45 3.82
N SER A 119 2.35 -5.57 3.09
CA SER A 119 2.80 -5.68 1.70
C SER A 119 1.58 -5.71 0.78
N VAL A 120 1.51 -4.72 -0.10
CA VAL A 120 0.48 -4.59 -1.14
C VAL A 120 1.11 -4.98 -2.47
N LEU A 121 0.64 -6.11 -3.02
CA LEU A 121 1.03 -6.62 -4.31
C LEU A 121 -0.05 -6.25 -5.33
N LEU A 122 0.36 -5.48 -6.34
CA LEU A 122 -0.43 -5.19 -7.54
C LEU A 122 0.10 -6.08 -8.66
N ASP A 123 -0.77 -6.89 -9.24
CA ASP A 123 -0.46 -7.75 -10.37
C ASP A 123 -1.55 -7.61 -11.44
N PHE A 124 -1.33 -8.20 -12.61
CA PHE A 124 -2.32 -8.21 -13.67
C PHE A 124 -3.57 -8.98 -13.22
N GLY A 125 -4.68 -8.26 -13.26
CA GLY A 125 -6.01 -8.79 -13.06
C GLY A 125 -6.65 -9.22 -14.37
N ASN A 126 -7.55 -10.20 -14.25
CA ASN A 126 -8.57 -10.48 -15.26
C ASN A 126 -9.95 -10.41 -14.57
N GLY A 127 -10.15 -9.33 -13.80
CA GLY A 127 -11.35 -9.12 -13.02
C GLY A 127 -12.54 -8.79 -13.91
N ALA A 128 -13.75 -8.93 -13.37
CA ALA A 128 -14.93 -8.38 -14.02
C ALA A 128 -14.75 -6.87 -14.27
N LYS A 129 -15.45 -6.36 -15.28
CA LYS A 129 -15.42 -4.93 -15.56
C LYS A 129 -16.03 -4.19 -14.37
N CYS A 130 -15.26 -3.29 -13.81
CA CYS A 130 -15.69 -2.31 -12.85
C CYS A 130 -15.59 -0.96 -13.57
#